data_AF-A0A2V8R804-F1
#
_entry.id   AF-A0A2V8R804-F1
#
_cell.length_a   1.000
_cell.length_b   1.000
_cell.length_c   1.000
_cell.angle_alpha   90.00
_cell.angle_beta   90.00
_cell.angle_gamma   90.00
#
_symmetry.space_group_name_H-M   'P 1'
#
loop_
_entity.id
_entity.type
_entity.pdbx_description
1 polymer ?
#
loop_
_entity_poly.entity_id
_entity_poly.type
_entity_poly.pdbx_seq_one_letter_code
_entity_poly.pdbx_strand_id
1 'polypeptide(L)'
;LTLELARELIETDGVDFAAAANRVRERCVFTTHTPVAAGHDEFSAELIDKGFGSWYETALGLSREQFLALGRVNGDSREGFGLTPLALRMCRSTNGVSRKHGEVSRELWQKMWPTRGVSDVPITSVTNGVHSATWAAPMIRALYEKHIGGRVVLKESLIRNCGRRIVF
;
A
#
# COMPACT_ATOMS: atom_id res chain seq x y z
N LEU A 1 8.45 7.93 -1.44
CA LEU A 1 9.16 6.78 -0.83
C LEU A 1 9.62 5.77 -1.87
N THR A 2 8.75 5.02 -2.56
CA THR A 2 9.19 3.96 -3.49
C THR A 2 10.06 4.45 -4.66
N LEU A 3 9.68 5.58 -5.27
CA LEU A 3 10.48 6.22 -6.33
C LEU A 3 11.83 6.74 -5.80
N GLU A 4 11.86 7.24 -4.57
CA GLU A 4 13.09 7.74 -3.94
C GLU A 4 14.06 6.59 -3.62
N LEU A 5 13.55 5.47 -3.08
CA LEU A 5 14.37 4.26 -2.88
C LEU A 5 14.90 3.70 -4.21
N ALA A 6 14.13 3.83 -5.30
CA ALA A 6 14.60 3.44 -6.62
C ALA A 6 15.74 4.34 -7.09
N ARG A 7 15.60 5.68 -6.96
CA ARG A 7 16.66 6.64 -7.25
C ARG A 7 17.93 6.33 -6.45
N GLU A 8 17.82 6.16 -5.13
CA GLU A 8 18.97 5.84 -4.27
C GLU A 8 19.71 4.60 -4.76
N LEU A 9 18.99 3.53 -5.09
CA LEU A 9 19.61 2.29 -5.60
C LEU A 9 20.28 2.47 -6.97
N ILE A 10 19.68 3.28 -7.87
CA ILE A 10 20.26 3.59 -9.18
C ILE A 10 21.58 4.36 -8.98
N GLU A 11 21.59 5.36 -8.10
CA GLU A 11 22.77 6.17 -7.85
C GLU A 11 23.89 5.42 -7.11
N THR A 12 23.56 4.61 -6.10
CA THR A 12 24.59 3.92 -5.31
C THR A 12 25.13 2.70 -6.03
N ASP A 13 24.29 1.97 -6.75
CA ASP A 13 24.64 0.64 -7.28
C ASP A 13 24.78 0.63 -8.82
N GLY A 14 24.46 1.74 -9.49
CA GLY A 14 24.57 1.88 -10.95
C GLY A 14 23.64 0.95 -11.74
N VAL A 15 22.55 0.48 -11.12
CA VAL A 15 21.58 -0.42 -11.75
C VAL A 15 20.51 0.34 -12.52
N ASP A 16 19.84 -0.31 -13.47
CA ASP A 16 18.70 0.28 -14.15
C ASP A 16 17.44 0.35 -13.26
N PHE A 17 16.42 1.10 -13.71
CA PHE A 17 15.17 1.23 -12.98
C PHE A 17 14.46 -0.10 -12.74
N ALA A 18 14.53 -1.06 -13.69
CA ALA A 18 13.84 -2.33 -13.55
C ALA A 18 14.44 -3.16 -12.41
N ALA A 19 15.76 -3.23 -12.33
CA ALA A 19 16.49 -3.86 -11.23
C ALA A 19 16.26 -3.14 -9.90
N ALA A 20 16.31 -1.80 -9.89
CA ALA A 20 16.01 -1.00 -8.70
C ALA A 20 14.59 -1.25 -8.19
N ALA A 21 13.58 -1.19 -9.08
CA ALA A 21 12.18 -1.42 -8.74
C ALA A 21 11.93 -2.82 -8.15
N ASN A 22 12.62 -3.86 -8.64
CA ASN A 22 12.55 -5.20 -8.05
C ASN A 22 13.04 -5.21 -6.59
N ARG A 23 14.17 -4.57 -6.32
CA ARG A 23 14.70 -4.46 -4.94
C ARG A 23 13.81 -3.59 -4.05
N VAL A 24 13.18 -2.55 -4.60
CA VAL A 24 12.18 -1.75 -3.86
C VAL A 24 10.96 -2.60 -3.50
N ARG A 25 10.43 -3.41 -4.43
CA ARG A 25 9.29 -4.31 -4.15
C ARG A 25 9.59 -5.22 -2.97
N GLU A 26 10.79 -5.78 -2.91
CA GLU A 26 11.22 -6.65 -1.81
C GLU A 26 11.21 -5.96 -0.45
N ARG A 27 11.26 -4.62 -0.39
CA ARG A 27 11.32 -3.84 0.85
C ARG A 27 9.99 -3.20 1.22
N CYS A 28 9.06 -3.03 0.28
CA CYS A 28 7.85 -2.24 0.46
C CYS A 28 6.56 -3.06 0.47
N VAL A 29 5.64 -2.70 1.38
CA VAL A 29 4.28 -3.20 1.47
C VAL A 29 3.33 -2.01 1.42
N PHE A 30 2.26 -2.11 0.62
CA PHE A 30 1.27 -1.06 0.49
C PHE A 30 -0.01 -1.42 1.26
N THR A 31 -0.48 -0.52 2.13
CA THR A 31 -1.78 -0.65 2.78
C THR A 31 -2.75 0.35 2.19
N THR A 32 -3.88 -0.12 1.66
CA THR A 32 -4.97 0.76 1.22
C THR A 32 -5.99 0.94 2.34
N HIS A 33 -6.46 2.18 2.50
CA HIS A 33 -7.52 2.57 3.45
C HIS A 33 -8.79 3.07 2.76
N THR A 34 -8.76 3.24 1.44
CA THR A 34 -9.88 3.78 0.65
C THR A 34 -10.62 2.65 -0.07
N PRO A 35 -11.91 2.41 0.23
CA PRO A 35 -12.68 1.32 -0.38
C PRO A 35 -13.40 1.71 -1.68
N VAL A 36 -13.20 2.93 -2.18
CA VAL A 36 -13.93 3.47 -3.35
C VAL A 36 -12.97 4.12 -4.35
N ALA A 37 -13.22 3.90 -5.64
CA ALA A 37 -12.40 4.43 -6.73
C ALA A 37 -12.17 5.95 -6.61
N ALA A 38 -13.23 6.71 -6.33
CA ALA A 38 -13.20 8.16 -6.26
C ALA A 38 -12.35 8.73 -5.10
N GLY A 39 -11.95 7.90 -4.13
CA GLY A 39 -11.07 8.32 -3.04
C GLY A 39 -9.60 8.01 -3.27
N HIS A 40 -9.21 7.54 -4.46
CA HIS A 40 -7.82 7.34 -4.84
C HIS A 40 -7.31 8.53 -5.64
N ASP A 41 -6.15 9.05 -5.27
CA ASP A 41 -5.53 10.16 -5.98
C ASP A 41 -5.15 9.77 -7.41
N GLU A 42 -5.63 10.58 -8.35
CA GLU A 42 -5.30 10.53 -9.78
C GLU A 42 -4.96 11.95 -10.24
N PHE A 43 -3.82 12.09 -10.91
CA PHE A 43 -3.29 13.36 -11.38
C PHE A 43 -3.21 13.39 -12.90
N SER A 44 -3.43 14.55 -13.52
CA SER A 44 -3.22 14.69 -14.97
C SER A 44 -1.73 14.54 -15.31
N ALA A 45 -1.43 14.15 -16.56
CA ALA A 45 -0.05 14.02 -17.01
C ALA A 45 0.68 15.38 -16.92
N GLU A 46 -0.01 16.48 -17.23
CA GLU A 46 0.54 17.83 -17.15
C GLU A 46 0.90 18.23 -15.71
N LEU A 47 0.10 17.81 -14.73
CA LEU A 47 0.39 18.07 -13.33
C LEU A 47 1.61 17.26 -12.85
N ILE A 48 1.74 16.01 -13.31
CA ILE A 48 2.94 15.21 -13.06
C ILE A 48 4.17 15.84 -13.71
N ASP A 49 4.07 16.27 -14.97
CA ASP A 49 5.17 16.94 -15.68
C ASP A 49 5.59 18.21 -14.96
N LYS A 50 4.63 19.01 -14.48
CA LYS A 50 4.92 20.22 -13.71
C LYS A 50 5.57 19.91 -12.36
N GLY A 51 5.16 18.82 -11.71
CA GLY A 51 5.66 18.41 -10.40
C GLY A 51 7.05 17.78 -10.44
N PHE A 52 7.33 16.98 -11.47
CA PHE A 52 8.58 16.21 -11.58
C PHE A 52 9.57 16.78 -12.59
N GLY A 53 9.13 17.57 -13.59
CA GLY A 53 9.99 18.06 -14.65
C GLY A 53 10.76 16.92 -15.34
N SER A 54 12.07 17.09 -15.53
CA SER A 54 12.96 16.05 -16.06
C SER A 54 13.51 15.09 -14.99
N TRP A 55 12.96 15.08 -13.78
CA TRP A 55 13.48 14.26 -12.69
C TRP A 55 13.39 12.76 -13.01
N TYR A 56 12.29 12.28 -13.61
CA TYR A 56 12.19 10.86 -13.96
C TYR A 56 13.22 10.43 -15.03
N GLU A 57 13.64 11.33 -15.92
CA GLU A 57 14.70 11.06 -16.89
C GLU A 57 16.07 11.04 -16.22
N THR A 58 16.37 12.07 -15.44
CA THR A 58 17.69 12.28 -14.83
C THR A 58 17.97 11.38 -13.62
N ALA A 59 16.94 11.12 -12.80
CA ALA A 59 17.07 10.39 -11.54
C ALA A 59 16.69 8.92 -11.67
N LEU A 60 15.79 8.57 -12.60
CA LEU A 60 15.32 7.19 -12.79
C LEU A 60 15.71 6.59 -14.15
N GLY A 61 16.22 7.37 -15.09
CA GLY A 61 16.53 6.90 -16.45
C GLY A 61 15.28 6.46 -17.23
N LEU A 62 14.10 6.98 -16.88
CA LEU A 62 12.83 6.65 -17.53
C LEU A 62 12.42 7.76 -18.48
N SER A 63 11.89 7.39 -19.65
CA SER A 63 11.16 8.35 -20.47
C SER A 63 9.88 8.79 -19.75
N ARG A 64 9.34 9.94 -20.15
CA ARG A 64 8.05 10.43 -19.67
C ARG A 64 6.94 9.38 -19.74
N GLU A 65 6.82 8.69 -20.87
CA GLU A 65 5.79 7.66 -21.09
C GLU A 65 6.00 6.45 -20.20
N GLN A 66 7.25 6.03 -20.00
CA GLN A 66 7.59 4.94 -19.08
C GLN A 66 7.25 5.30 -17.64
N PHE A 67 7.55 6.53 -17.22
CA PHE A 67 7.20 7.03 -15.90
C PHE A 67 5.69 7.08 -15.70
N LEU A 68 4.95 7.69 -16.63
CA LEU A 68 3.49 7.79 -16.56
C LEU A 68 2.83 6.41 -16.54
N ALA A 69 3.36 5.44 -17.28
CA ALA A 69 2.87 4.06 -17.29
C ALA A 69 2.92 3.40 -15.89
N LEU A 70 3.81 3.82 -14.99
CA LEU A 70 3.85 3.31 -13.62
C LEU A 70 2.57 3.63 -12.84
N GLY A 71 2.00 4.81 -13.07
CA GLY A 71 0.77 5.29 -12.41
C GLY A 71 -0.52 4.95 -13.15
N ARG A 72 -0.45 4.42 -14.38
CA ARG A 72 -1.63 4.07 -15.17
C ARG A 72 -2.12 2.66 -14.89
N VAL A 73 -3.39 2.37 -15.12
CA VAL A 73 -3.92 1.01 -14.96
C VAL A 73 -3.63 0.17 -16.19
N ASN A 74 -4.03 0.64 -17.36
CA ASN A 74 -3.88 -0.06 -18.64
C ASN A 74 -2.75 0.49 -19.50
N GLY A 75 -2.06 1.54 -19.04
CA GLY A 75 -1.04 2.23 -19.83
C GLY A 75 -1.62 3.12 -20.93
N ASP A 76 -2.95 3.29 -20.98
CA ASP A 76 -3.63 4.18 -21.92
C ASP A 76 -3.22 5.63 -21.66
N SER A 77 -2.86 6.37 -22.72
CA SER A 77 -2.43 7.76 -22.61
C SER A 77 -3.52 8.70 -22.06
N ARG A 78 -4.79 8.28 -22.13
CA ARG A 78 -5.95 8.99 -21.57
C ARG A 78 -6.10 8.81 -20.06
N GLU A 79 -5.46 7.82 -19.47
CA GLU A 79 -5.46 7.61 -18.02
C GLU A 79 -4.53 8.61 -17.34
N GLY A 80 -4.98 9.14 -16.20
CA GLY A 80 -4.14 9.91 -15.31
C GLY A 80 -3.11 9.04 -14.60
N PHE A 81 -2.25 9.70 -13.84
CA PHE A 81 -1.28 9.07 -12.97
C PHE A 81 -1.89 8.81 -11.60
N GLY A 82 -2.22 7.56 -11.33
CA GLY A 82 -2.72 7.11 -10.03
C GLY A 82 -1.60 6.69 -9.09
N LEU A 83 -1.66 7.14 -7.83
CA LEU A 83 -0.71 6.69 -6.80
C LEU A 83 -0.92 5.22 -6.40
N THR A 84 -2.16 4.74 -6.51
CA THR A 84 -2.46 3.33 -6.19
C THR A 84 -1.90 2.36 -7.23
N PRO A 85 -2.10 2.55 -8.55
CA PRO A 85 -1.39 1.76 -9.55
C PRO A 85 0.14 1.79 -9.40
N LEU A 86 0.71 2.97 -9.09
CA LEU A 86 2.14 3.08 -8.78
C LEU A 86 2.52 2.19 -7.58
N ALA A 87 1.79 2.28 -6.48
CA ALA A 87 2.07 1.50 -5.27
C ALA A 87 1.91 -0.02 -5.50
N LEU A 88 0.86 -0.43 -6.23
CA LEU A 88 0.61 -1.83 -6.62
C LEU A 88 1.74 -2.40 -7.49
N ARG A 89 2.38 -1.57 -8.34
CA ARG A 89 3.55 -1.97 -9.11
C ARG A 89 4.85 -1.96 -8.34
N MET A 90 4.99 -1.13 -7.30
CA MET A 90 6.26 -0.89 -6.61
C MET A 90 6.39 -1.62 -5.25
N CYS A 91 5.36 -2.33 -4.80
CA CYS A 91 5.36 -3.09 -3.54
C CYS A 91 5.20 -4.60 -3.80
N ARG A 92 5.83 -5.46 -2.97
CA ARG A 92 5.67 -6.92 -3.10
C ARG A 92 4.28 -7.42 -2.70
N SER A 93 3.59 -6.68 -1.85
CA SER A 93 2.28 -7.09 -1.34
C SER A 93 1.41 -5.88 -1.00
N THR A 94 0.11 -6.08 -1.11
CA THR A 94 -0.89 -5.09 -0.73
C THR A 94 -1.90 -5.67 0.24
N ASN A 95 -2.35 -4.87 1.20
CA ASN A 95 -3.42 -5.26 2.13
C ASN A 95 -4.47 -4.17 2.29
N GLY A 96 -5.74 -4.58 2.31
CA GLY A 96 -6.82 -3.79 2.88
C GLY A 96 -6.84 -3.89 4.41
N VAL A 97 -7.45 -2.91 5.06
CA VAL A 97 -7.50 -2.76 6.53
C VAL A 97 -8.59 -3.56 7.25
N SER A 98 -9.35 -4.36 6.51
CA SER A 98 -10.32 -5.33 7.02
C SER A 98 -10.52 -6.44 5.99
N ARG A 99 -11.09 -7.58 6.38
CA ARG A 99 -11.39 -8.66 5.45
C ARG A 99 -12.26 -8.18 4.28
N LYS A 100 -13.35 -7.46 4.59
CA LYS A 100 -14.24 -6.91 3.57
C LYS A 100 -13.53 -5.89 2.68
N HIS A 101 -12.63 -5.08 3.26
CA HIS A 101 -11.88 -4.11 2.47
C HIS A 101 -10.92 -4.79 1.49
N GLY A 102 -10.28 -5.89 1.89
CA GLY A 102 -9.46 -6.71 0.98
C GLY A 102 -10.27 -7.27 -0.19
N GLU A 103 -11.50 -7.74 0.04
CA GLU A 103 -12.42 -8.20 -1.02
C GLU A 103 -12.74 -7.08 -2.02
N VAL A 104 -13.24 -5.94 -1.52
CA VAL A 104 -13.61 -4.79 -2.37
C VAL A 104 -12.41 -4.24 -3.13
N SER A 105 -11.23 -4.22 -2.50
CA SER A 105 -10.00 -3.78 -3.17
C SER A 105 -9.57 -4.71 -4.32
N ARG A 106 -9.79 -6.03 -4.19
CA ARG A 106 -9.52 -6.96 -5.31
C ARG A 106 -10.44 -6.68 -6.49
N GLU A 107 -11.73 -6.49 -6.24
CA GLU A 107 -12.71 -6.15 -7.28
C GLU A 107 -12.35 -4.84 -7.98
N LEU A 108 -12.03 -3.80 -7.19
CA LEU A 108 -11.70 -2.47 -7.70
C LEU A 108 -10.46 -2.47 -8.61
N TRP A 109 -9.43 -3.24 -8.24
CA TRP A 109 -8.15 -3.25 -8.94
C TRP A 109 -7.95 -4.47 -9.86
N GLN A 110 -8.96 -5.31 -10.07
CA GLN A 110 -8.87 -6.50 -10.93
C GLN A 110 -8.38 -6.16 -12.34
N LYS A 111 -8.75 -4.99 -12.87
CA LYS A 111 -8.31 -4.47 -14.17
C LYS A 111 -6.78 -4.43 -14.36
N MET A 112 -5.99 -4.35 -13.28
CA MET A 112 -4.53 -4.45 -13.36
C MET A 112 -3.99 -5.89 -13.55
N TRP A 113 -4.84 -6.89 -13.37
CA TRP A 113 -4.54 -8.31 -13.57
C TRP A 113 -5.62 -8.97 -14.43
N PRO A 114 -5.73 -8.60 -15.73
CA PRO A 114 -6.85 -9.03 -16.59
C PRO A 114 -6.92 -10.55 -16.78
N THR A 115 -5.79 -11.27 -16.62
CA THR A 115 -5.73 -12.72 -16.74
C THR A 115 -6.05 -13.47 -15.44
N ARG A 116 -6.29 -12.75 -14.33
CA ARG A 116 -6.57 -13.33 -13.02
C ARG A 116 -8.04 -13.20 -12.66
N GLY A 117 -8.57 -14.24 -11.99
CA GLY A 117 -9.82 -14.11 -11.27
C GLY A 117 -9.69 -13.09 -10.14
N VAL A 118 -10.80 -12.47 -9.73
CA VAL A 118 -10.83 -11.49 -8.63
C VAL A 118 -10.20 -12.07 -7.35
N SER A 119 -10.39 -13.35 -7.06
CA SER A 119 -9.78 -14.03 -5.90
C SER A 119 -8.25 -14.11 -5.95
N ASP A 120 -7.65 -14.08 -7.14
CA ASP A 120 -6.21 -14.27 -7.37
C ASP A 120 -5.45 -12.94 -7.54
N VAL A 121 -6.18 -11.82 -7.51
CA VAL A 121 -5.59 -10.49 -7.40
C VAL A 121 -4.77 -10.43 -6.10
N PRO A 122 -3.48 -10.04 -6.15
CA PRO A 122 -2.53 -10.15 -5.03
C PRO A 122 -2.74 -9.08 -3.95
N ILE A 123 -3.99 -8.83 -3.57
CA ILE A 123 -4.40 -7.94 -2.49
C ILE A 123 -4.98 -8.82 -1.37
N THR A 124 -4.44 -8.66 -0.16
CA THR A 124 -4.85 -9.40 1.03
C THR A 124 -5.57 -8.47 2.01
N SER A 125 -5.71 -8.89 3.27
CA SER A 125 -6.23 -8.03 4.33
C SER A 125 -5.48 -8.24 5.63
N VAL A 126 -5.22 -7.13 6.32
CA VAL A 126 -4.73 -7.09 7.70
C VAL A 126 -5.74 -6.25 8.47
N THR A 127 -6.47 -6.87 9.40
CA THR A 127 -7.57 -6.16 10.07
C THR A 127 -7.00 -5.19 11.11
N ASN A 128 -7.40 -3.93 11.06
CA ASN A 128 -6.91 -2.95 12.04
C ASN A 128 -7.28 -3.34 13.48
N GLY A 129 -6.39 -3.01 14.40
CA GLY A 129 -6.61 -3.03 15.83
C GLY A 129 -6.29 -1.68 16.45
N VAL A 130 -6.67 -1.52 17.70
CA VAL A 130 -6.33 -0.36 18.53
C VAL A 130 -5.50 -0.82 19.71
N HIS A 131 -4.52 -0.01 20.14
CA HIS A 131 -3.75 -0.30 21.34
C HIS A 131 -4.62 -0.25 22.60
N SER A 132 -5.00 -1.43 23.09
CA SER A 132 -5.98 -1.56 24.17
C SER A 132 -5.61 -0.81 25.45
N ALA A 133 -4.32 -0.76 25.82
CA ALA A 133 -3.90 -0.10 27.05
C ALA A 133 -4.01 1.44 27.00
N THR A 134 -3.98 2.03 25.79
CA THR A 134 -4.16 3.48 25.60
C THR A 134 -5.63 3.83 25.30
N TRP A 135 -6.34 2.96 24.59
CA TRP A 135 -7.72 3.21 24.17
C TRP A 135 -8.78 2.88 25.24
N ALA A 136 -8.49 1.99 26.19
CA ALA A 136 -9.43 1.67 27.25
C ALA A 136 -9.48 2.79 28.31
N ALA A 137 -10.69 3.22 28.67
CA ALA A 137 -10.88 4.15 29.77
C ALA A 137 -10.32 3.57 31.09
N PRO A 138 -9.72 4.40 31.98
CA PRO A 138 -9.08 3.91 33.21
C PRO A 138 -10.00 3.03 34.08
N MET A 139 -11.28 3.36 34.16
CA MET A 139 -12.28 2.58 34.91
C MET A 139 -12.47 1.17 34.34
N ILE A 140 -12.54 1.06 33.01
CA ILE A 140 -12.68 -0.23 32.31
C ILE A 140 -11.41 -1.06 32.47
N ARG A 141 -10.23 -0.41 32.40
CA ARG A 141 -8.95 -1.07 32.64
C ARG A 141 -8.88 -1.66 34.06
N ALA A 142 -9.26 -0.88 35.08
CA ALA A 142 -9.28 -1.34 36.47
C ALA A 142 -10.24 -2.53 36.67
N LEU A 143 -11.40 -2.52 36.01
CA LEU A 143 -12.34 -3.64 36.04
C LEU A 143 -11.71 -4.90 35.43
N TYR A 144 -11.07 -4.79 34.26
CA TYR A 144 -10.40 -5.91 33.62
C TYR A 144 -9.22 -6.45 34.44
N GLU A 145 -8.42 -5.56 35.04
CA GLU A 145 -7.33 -5.94 35.94
C GLU A 145 -7.85 -6.71 37.16
N LYS A 146 -8.96 -6.25 37.76
CA LYS A 146 -9.58 -6.87 38.94
C LYS A 146 -10.17 -8.26 38.67
N HIS A 147 -10.85 -8.45 37.54
CA HIS A 147 -11.65 -9.65 37.29
C HIS A 147 -11.01 -10.65 36.32
N ILE A 148 -10.13 -10.19 35.44
CA ILE A 148 -9.54 -11.03 34.38
C ILE A 148 -7.99 -11.04 34.48
N GLY A 149 -7.41 -10.24 35.37
CA GLY A 149 -5.98 -10.12 35.63
C GLY A 149 -5.28 -9.18 34.64
N GLY A 150 -4.29 -8.41 35.13
CA GLY A 150 -3.58 -7.38 34.33
C GLY A 150 -2.85 -7.89 33.08
N ARG A 151 -2.76 -9.21 32.89
CA ARG A 151 -2.26 -9.82 31.66
C ARG A 151 -3.26 -9.72 30.48
N VAL A 152 -4.54 -9.45 30.69
CA VAL A 152 -5.52 -9.33 29.58
C VAL A 152 -5.45 -7.99 28.86
N VAL A 153 -5.08 -6.93 29.56
CA VAL A 153 -4.81 -5.60 28.96
C VAL A 153 -3.50 -5.61 28.16
N LEU A 154 -2.60 -6.57 28.44
CA LEU A 154 -1.26 -6.65 27.83
C LEU A 154 -1.06 -7.86 26.90
N LYS A 155 -1.90 -8.89 26.98
CA LYS A 155 -1.82 -10.03 26.07
C LYS A 155 -2.82 -9.87 24.93
N GLU A 156 -2.26 -9.71 23.74
CA GLU A 156 -2.86 -10.01 22.44
C GLU A 156 -3.45 -11.43 22.33
N SER A 157 -3.39 -12.28 23.37
CA SER A 157 -3.89 -13.66 23.34
C SER A 157 -5.41 -13.80 23.20
N LEU A 158 -6.19 -12.77 23.58
CA LEU A 158 -7.64 -12.72 23.26
C LEU A 158 -7.90 -12.29 21.80
N ILE A 159 -6.89 -11.78 21.10
CA ILE A 159 -6.95 -11.30 19.71
C ILE A 159 -6.54 -12.40 18.70
N ARG A 160 -5.99 -13.52 19.17
CA ARG A 160 -5.45 -14.63 18.35
C ARG A 160 -6.43 -15.28 17.37
N ASN A 161 -7.75 -15.14 17.57
CA ASN A 161 -8.76 -15.72 16.67
C ASN A 161 -9.01 -14.91 15.39
N CYS A 162 -8.30 -13.81 15.15
CA CYS A 162 -8.54 -12.90 14.02
C CYS A 162 -7.30 -12.56 13.19
N GLY A 163 -6.52 -13.56 12.74
CA GLY A 163 -5.51 -13.39 11.68
C GLY A 163 -4.45 -12.30 11.90
N ARG A 164 -3.82 -11.83 10.81
CA ARG A 164 -2.83 -10.73 10.84
C ARG A 164 -3.56 -9.41 11.14
N ARG A 165 -3.11 -8.68 12.17
CA ARG A 165 -3.56 -7.32 12.51
C ARG A 165 -2.36 -6.37 12.64
N ILE A 166 -2.59 -5.09 12.34
CA ILE A 166 -1.70 -3.99 12.73
C ILE A 166 -2.40 -3.26 13.87
N VAL A 167 -1.69 -3.09 14.98
CA VAL A 167 -2.15 -2.31 16.14
C VAL A 167 -1.60 -0.90 15.97
N PHE A 168 -2.50 0.08 15.88
CA PHE A 168 -2.17 1.51 15.93
C PHE A 168 -2.22 2.03 17.37
#